data_AF-A0A918KVK4-F1
#
_entry.id   AF-A0A918KVK4-F1
#
_cell.length_a   1.000
_cell.length_b   1.000
_cell.length_c   1.000
_cell.angle_alpha   90.00
_cell.angle_beta   90.00
_cell.angle_gamma   90.00
#
_symmetry.space_group_name_H-M   'P 1'
#
loop_
_entity.id
_entity.type
_entity.pdbx_description
1 polymer ?
#
loop_
_entity_poly.entity_id
_entity_poly.type
_entity_poly.pdbx_seq_one_letter_code
_entity_poly.pdbx_strand_id
1 'polypeptide(L)'
;MTTWHLILIASAATLALKLGGYLVPVGFLERERPARIADLLTVALLAALIVVQTLGAGQALVVDARVPALIVAAALYAIRAPFIVAVAAAAVVAAAIRAFG
;
A
#
# COMPACT_ATOMS: atom_id res chain seq x y z
N MET A 1 -30.13 -8.88 2.73
CA MET A 1 -28.78 -9.02 3.29
C MET A 1 -28.48 -7.79 4.12
N THR A 2 -28.49 -7.87 5.46
CA THR A 2 -28.12 -6.72 6.29
C THR A 2 -26.61 -6.64 6.44
N THR A 3 -26.06 -5.46 6.79
CA THR A 3 -24.62 -5.26 7.05
C THR A 3 -24.04 -6.31 8.00
N TRP A 4 -24.82 -6.74 8.99
CA TRP A 4 -24.46 -7.81 9.92
C TRP A 4 -24.21 -9.16 9.24
N HIS A 5 -25.01 -9.52 8.24
CA HIS A 5 -24.80 -10.76 7.50
C HIS A 5 -23.49 -10.72 6.70
N LEU A 6 -23.16 -9.57 6.08
CA LEU A 6 -21.89 -9.39 5.35
C LEU A 6 -20.67 -9.50 6.27
N ILE A 7 -20.73 -8.91 7.47
CA ILE A 7 -19.65 -8.97 8.47
C ILE A 7 -19.42 -10.42 8.93
N LEU A 8 -20.50 -11.15 9.21
CA LEU A 8 -20.41 -12.55 9.63
C LEU A 8 -19.79 -13.43 8.52
N ILE A 9 -20.22 -13.22 7.26
CA ILE A 9 -19.67 -13.93 6.10
C ILE A 9 -18.18 -13.60 5.91
N ALA A 10 -17.78 -12.32 5.97
CA ALA A 10 -16.39 -11.92 5.82
C ALA A 10 -15.50 -12.48 6.94
N SER A 11 -16.00 -12.49 8.18
CA SER A 11 -15.29 -13.05 9.32
C SER A 11 -15.11 -14.56 9.17
N ALA A 12 -16.18 -15.28 8.80
CA ALA A 12 -16.14 -16.71 8.54
C ALA A 12 -15.20 -17.06 7.36
N ALA A 13 -15.23 -16.28 6.28
CA ALA A 13 -14.32 -16.45 5.14
C ALA A 13 -12.86 -16.27 5.56
N THR A 14 -12.56 -15.25 6.36
CA THR A 14 -11.20 -15.00 6.87
C THR A 14 -10.72 -16.15 7.76
N LEU A 15 -11.59 -16.68 8.61
CA LEU A 15 -11.30 -17.87 9.42
C LEU A 15 -11.06 -19.11 8.55
N ALA A 16 -11.91 -19.33 7.55
CA ALA A 16 -11.78 -20.45 6.62
C ALA A 16 -10.48 -20.37 5.82
N LEU A 17 -10.07 -19.18 5.36
CA LEU A 17 -8.79 -18.92 4.71
C LEU A 17 -7.61 -19.24 5.65
N LYS A 18 -7.69 -18.81 6.91
CA LYS A 18 -6.65 -19.12 7.90
C LYS A 18 -6.53 -20.62 8.18
N LEU A 19 -7.66 -21.31 8.33
CA LEU A 19 -7.70 -22.77 8.52
C LEU A 19 -7.22 -23.52 7.26
N GLY A 20 -7.61 -23.06 6.07
CA GLY A 20 -7.13 -23.58 4.80
C GLY A 20 -5.61 -23.46 4.66
N GLY A 21 -5.03 -22.37 5.18
CA GLY A 21 -3.58 -22.18 5.26
C GLY A 21 -2.85 -23.27 6.05
N TYR A 22 -3.48 -23.82 7.11
CA TYR A 22 -2.89 -24.94 7.87
C TYR A 22 -2.88 -26.26 7.11
N LEU A 23 -3.77 -26.42 6.11
CA LEU A 23 -3.82 -27.61 5.27
C LEU A 23 -2.77 -27.59 4.16
N VAL A 24 -2.10 -26.44 3.94
CA VAL A 24 -1.09 -26.31 2.89
C VAL A 24 0.18 -27.07 3.30
N PRO A 25 0.65 -28.05 2.51
CA PRO A 25 1.84 -28.82 2.86
C PRO A 25 3.10 -27.96 2.85
N VAL A 26 3.95 -28.12 3.87
CA VAL A 26 5.20 -27.34 4.07
C VAL A 26 6.11 -27.33 2.84
N GLY A 27 6.21 -28.45 2.11
CA GLY A 27 7.04 -28.57 0.90
C GLY A 27 6.57 -27.73 -0.30
N PHE A 28 5.37 -27.13 -0.26
CA PHE A 28 4.95 -26.14 -1.26
C PHE A 28 5.41 -24.72 -0.89
N LEU A 29 5.45 -24.37 0.39
CA LEU A 29 5.91 -23.06 0.84
C LEU A 29 7.43 -22.92 0.83
N GLU A 30 8.16 -24.02 1.06
CA GLU A 30 9.63 -24.04 1.10
C GLU A 30 10.29 -23.89 -0.28
N ARG A 31 9.50 -23.89 -1.36
CA ARG A 31 10.04 -23.62 -2.70
C ARG A 31 10.51 -22.16 -2.78
N GLU A 32 11.59 -21.93 -3.52
CA GLU A 32 12.24 -20.62 -3.66
C GLU A 32 11.30 -19.50 -4.15
N ARG A 33 10.34 -19.83 -5.01
CA ARG A 33 9.41 -18.83 -5.57
C ARG A 33 8.33 -18.38 -4.56
N PRO A 34 7.54 -19.28 -3.94
CA PRO A 34 6.60 -18.91 -2.88
C PRO A 34 7.23 -18.14 -1.71
N ALA A 35 8.40 -18.59 -1.23
CA ALA A 35 9.12 -17.92 -0.14
C ALA A 35 9.48 -16.47 -0.51
N ARG A 36 10.08 -16.24 -1.69
CA ARG A 36 10.43 -14.89 -2.16
C ARG A 36 9.22 -13.97 -2.31
N ILE A 37 8.08 -14.50 -2.77
CA ILE A 37 6.85 -13.73 -2.90
C ILE A 37 6.34 -13.30 -1.52
N ALA A 38 6.34 -14.22 -0.55
CA ALA A 38 5.90 -13.93 0.81
C ALA A 38 6.77 -12.83 1.46
N ASP A 39 8.09 -12.89 1.27
CA ASP A 39 9.04 -11.88 1.79
C ASP A 39 8.78 -10.47 1.21
N LEU A 40 8.40 -10.39 -0.06
CA LEU A 40 8.16 -9.12 -0.75
C LEU A 40 6.71 -8.63 -0.67
N LEU A 41 5.79 -9.47 -0.20
CA LEU A 41 4.36 -9.19 -0.22
C LEU A 41 4.00 -7.92 0.55
N THR A 42 4.55 -7.74 1.75
CA THR A 42 4.25 -6.58 2.60
C THR A 42 4.67 -5.27 1.94
N VAL A 43 5.91 -5.23 1.42
CA VAL A 43 6.44 -4.06 0.71
C VAL A 43 5.66 -3.81 -0.58
N ALA A 44 5.31 -4.86 -1.33
CA ALA A 44 4.52 -4.72 -2.56
C ALA A 44 3.11 -4.17 -2.29
N LEU A 45 2.44 -4.64 -1.25
CA LEU A 45 1.11 -4.16 -0.86
C LEU A 45 1.15 -2.70 -0.37
N LEU A 46 2.15 -2.34 0.43
CA LEU A 46 2.34 -0.95 0.87
C LEU A 46 2.68 -0.02 -0.31
N ALA A 47 3.53 -0.47 -1.24
CA ALA A 47 3.83 0.28 -2.46
C ALA A 47 2.58 0.46 -3.33
N ALA A 48 1.80 -0.60 -3.52
CA ALA A 48 0.53 -0.52 -4.24
C ALA A 48 -0.45 0.45 -3.57
N LEU A 49 -0.54 0.44 -2.24
CA LEU A 49 -1.36 1.41 -1.50
C LEU A 49 -0.90 2.85 -1.76
N ILE A 50 0.41 3.12 -1.71
CA ILE A 50 0.94 4.46 -2.02
C ILE A 50 0.54 4.87 -3.43
N VAL A 51 0.68 3.99 -4.43
CA VAL A 51 0.30 4.27 -5.82
C VAL A 51 -1.19 4.59 -5.95
N VAL A 52 -2.06 3.75 -5.39
CA VAL A 52 -3.52 3.93 -5.43
C VAL A 52 -3.94 5.21 -4.71
N GLN A 53 -3.35 5.53 -3.57
CA GLN A 53 -3.67 6.75 -2.81
C GLN A 53 -3.09 8.02 -3.44
N THR A 54 -2.08 7.89 -4.31
CA THR A 54 -1.44 9.02 -5.01
C THR A 54 -2.15 9.37 -6.30
N LEU A 55 -2.56 8.35 -7.08
CA LEU A 55 -3.16 8.52 -8.40
C LEU A 55 -4.68 8.34 -8.43
N GLY A 56 -5.25 7.69 -7.42
CA GLY A 56 -6.68 7.38 -7.36
C GLY A 56 -7.50 8.50 -6.73
N ALA A 57 -8.58 8.89 -7.40
CA ALA A 57 -9.65 9.72 -6.87
C ALA A 57 -11.01 9.01 -7.11
N GLY A 58 -11.41 8.15 -6.17
CA GLY A 58 -12.60 7.31 -6.34
C GLY A 58 -12.38 6.28 -7.46
N GLN A 59 -13.13 6.40 -8.56
CA GLN A 59 -12.98 5.56 -9.75
C GLN A 59 -12.17 6.22 -10.88
N ALA A 60 -11.71 7.46 -10.68
CA ALA A 60 -10.91 8.19 -11.67
C ALA A 60 -9.42 8.13 -11.35
N LEU A 61 -8.60 8.13 -12.41
CA LEU A 61 -7.16 8.33 -12.32
C LEU A 61 -6.88 9.82 -12.50
N VAL A 62 -6.29 10.46 -11.48
CA VAL A 62 -5.99 11.89 -11.48
C VAL A 62 -4.52 12.11 -11.11
N VAL A 63 -3.83 12.90 -11.92
CA VAL A 63 -2.48 13.37 -11.62
C VAL A 63 -2.59 14.64 -10.78
N ASP A 64 -2.72 14.48 -9.45
CA ASP A 64 -2.78 15.57 -8.47
C ASP A 64 -1.35 15.99 -8.02
N ALA A 65 -1.25 17.08 -7.28
CA ALA A 65 -0.05 17.56 -6.58
C ALA A 65 0.65 16.51 -5.69
N ARG A 66 -0.03 15.39 -5.41
CA ARG A 66 0.50 14.22 -4.69
C ARG A 66 1.67 13.56 -5.43
N VAL A 67 1.64 13.53 -6.76
CA VAL A 67 2.68 12.90 -7.58
C VAL A 67 4.03 13.62 -7.44
N PRO A 68 4.15 14.93 -7.71
CA PRO A 68 5.41 15.66 -7.52
C PRO A 68 5.86 15.68 -6.05
N ALA A 69 4.93 15.77 -5.10
CA ALA A 69 5.27 15.67 -3.67
C ALA A 69 5.90 14.31 -3.30
N LEU A 70 5.38 13.21 -3.86
CA LEU A 70 5.94 11.86 -3.68
C LEU A 70 7.34 11.73 -4.30
N ILE A 71 7.55 12.32 -5.49
CA ILE A 71 8.86 12.33 -6.15
C ILE A 71 9.90 13.05 -5.27
N VAL A 72 9.53 14.19 -4.68
CA VAL A 72 10.41 14.93 -3.76
C VAL A 72 10.74 14.11 -2.51
N ALA A 73 9.74 13.46 -1.90
CA ALA A 73 9.99 12.56 -0.78
C ALA A 73 10.95 11.43 -1.15
N ALA A 74 10.74 10.79 -2.31
CA ALA A 74 11.60 9.71 -2.81
C ALA A 74 13.05 10.19 -3.04
N ALA A 75 13.23 11.39 -3.59
CA ALA A 75 14.56 11.99 -3.77
C ALA A 75 15.25 12.27 -2.42
N LEU A 76 14.52 12.79 -1.43
CA LEU A 76 15.01 13.01 -0.07
C LEU A 76 15.43 11.70 0.62
N TYR A 77 14.67 10.63 0.43
CA TYR A 77 15.05 9.31 0.95
C TYR A 77 16.26 8.73 0.24
N ALA A 78 16.44 8.98 -1.06
CA ALA A 78 17.61 8.52 -1.81
C ALA A 78 18.92 9.13 -1.25
N ILE A 79 18.88 10.39 -0.81
CA ILE A 79 20.01 11.06 -0.13
C ILE A 79 20.06 10.79 1.39
N ARG A 80 19.24 9.85 1.90
CA ARG A 80 19.16 9.45 3.32
C ARG A 80 18.76 10.60 4.27
N ALA A 81 17.91 11.52 3.82
CA ALA A 81 17.34 12.55 4.69
C ALA A 81 16.45 11.93 5.78
N PRO A 82 16.33 12.56 6.97
CA PRO A 82 15.46 12.07 8.03
C PRO A 82 13.99 12.11 7.60
N PHE A 83 13.22 11.09 8.01
CA PHE A 83 11.82 10.89 7.62
C PHE A 83 10.95 12.13 7.81
N ILE A 84 11.10 12.82 8.95
CA ILE A 84 10.31 14.01 9.25
C ILE A 84 10.55 15.15 8.24
N VAL A 85 11.80 15.29 7.75
CA VAL A 85 12.16 16.31 6.76
C VAL A 85 11.59 15.97 5.40
N ALA A 86 11.63 14.70 5.00
CA ALA A 86 11.02 14.24 3.75
C ALA A 86 9.50 14.48 3.73
N VAL A 87 8.81 14.17 4.83
CA VAL A 87 7.37 14.40 4.96
C VAL A 87 7.04 15.89 4.96
N ALA A 88 7.77 16.71 5.71
CA ALA A 88 7.56 18.15 5.75
C ALA A 88 7.78 18.79 4.36
N ALA A 89 8.85 18.42 3.67
CA ALA A 89 9.14 18.92 2.33
C ALA A 89 8.06 18.52 1.32
N ALA A 90 7.63 17.24 1.33
CA ALA A 90 6.55 16.78 0.45
C ALA A 90 5.23 17.50 0.73
N ALA A 91 4.90 17.75 2.00
CA ALA A 91 3.71 18.51 2.39
C ALA A 91 3.77 19.96 1.88
N VAL A 92 4.93 20.62 2.02
CA VAL A 92 5.15 21.98 1.51
C VAL A 92 5.01 22.02 -0.01
N VAL A 93 5.59 21.05 -0.73
CA VAL A 93 5.46 20.95 -2.19
C VAL A 93 4.00 20.77 -2.61
N ALA A 94 3.28 19.86 -1.95
CA ALA A 94 1.86 19.62 -2.25
C ALA A 94 1.00 20.86 -1.94
N ALA A 95 1.30 21.58 -0.85
CA ALA A 95 0.59 22.80 -0.48
C ALA A 95 0.87 23.95 -1.45
N ALA A 96 2.14 24.14 -1.85
CA ALA A 96 2.53 25.16 -2.81
C ALA A 96 1.86 24.93 -4.17
N ILE A 97 1.89 23.70 -4.69
CA ILE A 97 1.25 23.37 -5.97
C ILE A 97 -0.26 23.65 -5.93
N ARG A 98 -0.93 23.36 -4.82
CA ARG A 98 -2.36 23.69 -4.64
C ARG A 98 -2.66 25.16 -4.39
N ALA A 99 -1.67 25.95 -3.96
CA ALA A 99 -1.84 27.38 -3.74
C ALA A 99 -1.62 28.19 -5.03
N PHE A 100 -0.82 27.68 -5.96
CA PHE A 100 -0.48 28.34 -7.23
C PHE A 100 -1.17 27.74 -8.45
N GLY A 101 -1.95 26.68 -8.30
CA GLY A 101 -2.78 26.05 -9.34
C GLY A 101 -4.23 25.98 -8.91
#